data_AF-A0A6C0F2P6-F1
#
_entry.id   AF-A0A6C0F2P6-F1
#
_cell.length_a   1.000
_cell.length_b   1.000
_cell.length_c   1.000
_cell.angle_alpha   90.00
_cell.angle_beta   90.00
_cell.angle_gamma   90.00
#
_symmetry.space_group_name_H-M   'P 1'
#
loop_
_entity.id
_entity.type
_entity.pdbx_description
1 polymer ?
#
loop_
_entity_poly.entity_id
_entity_poly.type
_entity_poly.pdbx_seq_one_letter_code
_entity_poly.pdbx_strand_id
1 'polypeptide(L)'
;MTTHECRKIQCIADERIFGDTFFRAEKLGPFEYVVADIFIYNSNCVYACSTFEQRYEWLKDLMKTFIQHVPGTVKLIHKSDLSPKQKLKGYEVHIDDVGKPGYFVDLDSSGVDITKLSIPDCYEVSSGGYLRVPDLKTSEYLRSKGQKFKCRCSRNDDGSWTVLENIP
;
A
#
# COMPACT_ATOMS: atom_id res chain seq x y z
N MET A 1 2.84 -15.01 -18.41
CA MET A 1 1.40 -15.07 -18.05
C MET A 1 0.84 -13.68 -18.30
N THR A 2 -0.19 -13.55 -19.14
CA THR A 2 -0.83 -12.26 -19.42
C THR A 2 -1.73 -11.86 -18.24
N THR A 3 -1.83 -10.55 -17.99
CA THR A 3 -2.47 -9.90 -16.84
C THR A 3 -4.00 -10.03 -16.76
N HIS A 4 -4.65 -10.71 -17.72
CA HIS A 4 -6.12 -10.74 -17.84
C HIS A 4 -6.73 -12.14 -17.88
N GLU A 5 -6.01 -13.16 -17.45
CA GLU A 5 -6.55 -14.52 -17.43
C GLU A 5 -7.48 -14.73 -16.23
N CYS A 6 -8.79 -14.83 -16.46
CA CYS A 6 -9.74 -15.25 -15.45
C CYS A 6 -9.50 -16.73 -15.14
N ARG A 7 -9.03 -17.03 -13.92
CA ARG A 7 -8.75 -18.40 -13.47
C ARG A 7 -9.78 -18.86 -12.47
N LYS A 8 -10.38 -20.01 -12.74
CA LYS A 8 -11.21 -20.70 -11.76
C LYS A 8 -10.32 -21.31 -10.68
N ILE A 9 -10.67 -21.06 -9.44
CA ILE A 9 -10.01 -21.63 -8.27
C ILE A 9 -11.04 -22.36 -7.42
N GLN A 10 -10.64 -23.46 -6.79
CA GLN A 10 -11.52 -24.20 -5.88
C GLN A 10 -11.40 -23.60 -4.49
N CYS A 11 -12.50 -23.09 -3.94
CA CYS A 11 -12.59 -22.48 -2.62
C CYS A 11 -13.73 -23.14 -1.85
N ILE A 12 -13.55 -23.32 -0.54
CA ILE A 12 -14.62 -23.74 0.37
C ILE A 12 -15.06 -22.49 1.12
N ALA A 13 -16.29 -22.06 0.85
CA ALA A 13 -16.92 -20.99 1.60
C ALA A 13 -18.40 -21.33 1.85
N ASP A 14 -18.95 -20.68 2.86
CA ASP A 14 -20.33 -20.78 3.27
C ASP A 14 -21.26 -20.07 2.26
N GLU A 15 -22.50 -20.55 2.11
CA GLU A 15 -23.46 -19.99 1.15
C GLU A 15 -23.73 -18.50 1.35
N ARG A 16 -23.52 -17.98 2.57
CA ARG A 16 -23.72 -16.56 2.91
C ARG A 16 -22.67 -15.63 2.31
N ILE A 17 -21.67 -16.14 1.59
CA ILE A 17 -20.68 -15.33 0.86
C ILE A 17 -20.72 -15.56 -0.66
N PHE A 18 -21.70 -16.33 -1.14
CA PHE A 18 -21.84 -16.71 -2.55
C PHE A 18 -22.63 -15.70 -3.39
N GLY A 19 -23.30 -14.72 -2.80
CA GLY A 19 -23.85 -13.62 -3.57
C GLY A 19 -22.70 -12.74 -4.07
N ASP A 20 -22.55 -12.57 -5.38
CA ASP A 20 -21.59 -11.68 -6.08
C ASP A 20 -20.61 -10.95 -5.16
N THR A 21 -19.64 -11.68 -4.60
CA THR A 21 -18.70 -11.15 -3.61
C THR A 21 -17.34 -10.99 -4.26
N PHE A 22 -16.79 -9.79 -4.13
CA PHE A 22 -15.56 -9.39 -4.81
C PHE A 22 -14.52 -9.03 -3.77
N PHE A 23 -13.50 -9.87 -3.67
CA PHE A 23 -12.32 -9.60 -2.87
C PHE A 23 -11.20 -9.06 -3.75
N ARG A 24 -10.39 -8.18 -3.18
CA ARG A 24 -9.05 -7.92 -3.69
C ARG A 24 -8.09 -8.88 -3.04
N ALA A 25 -7.35 -9.62 -3.84
CA ALA A 25 -6.39 -10.59 -3.34
C ALA A 25 -5.07 -10.57 -4.11
N GLU A 26 -3.98 -10.86 -3.41
CA GLU A 26 -2.65 -11.03 -3.96
C GLU A 26 -2.26 -12.50 -3.91
N LYS A 27 -1.76 -13.04 -5.03
CA LYS A 27 -1.30 -14.43 -5.10
C LYS A 27 0.10 -14.56 -4.52
N LEU A 28 0.25 -15.38 -3.48
CA LEU A 28 1.56 -15.70 -2.87
C LEU A 28 2.17 -16.98 -3.41
N GLY A 29 1.33 -17.98 -3.69
CA GLY A 29 1.75 -19.30 -4.14
C GLY A 29 0.71 -19.93 -5.05
N PRO A 30 0.88 -21.20 -5.46
CA PRO A 30 -0.07 -21.87 -6.35
C PRO A 30 -1.51 -21.88 -5.83
N PHE A 31 -1.69 -22.11 -4.52
CA PHE A 31 -2.97 -22.21 -3.82
C PHE A 31 -3.11 -21.23 -2.64
N GLU A 32 -2.17 -20.31 -2.46
CA GLU A 32 -2.20 -19.36 -1.34
C GLU A 32 -2.42 -17.93 -1.86
N TYR A 33 -3.45 -17.28 -1.31
CA TYR A 33 -3.84 -15.91 -1.65
C TYR A 33 -4.04 -15.10 -0.39
N VAL A 34 -3.54 -13.87 -0.41
CA VAL A 34 -3.76 -12.90 0.65
C VAL A 34 -4.93 -12.05 0.26
N VAL A 35 -5.94 -11.97 1.11
CA VAL A 35 -7.10 -11.12 0.89
C VAL A 35 -6.86 -9.78 1.57
N ALA A 36 -6.88 -8.73 0.76
CA ALA A 36 -6.43 -7.40 1.10
C ALA A 36 -7.58 -6.45 1.47
N ASP A 37 -8.72 -6.60 0.79
CA ASP A 37 -9.89 -5.75 0.92
C ASP A 37 -11.12 -6.46 0.31
N ILE A 38 -12.31 -5.96 0.61
CA ILE A 38 -13.59 -6.39 0.06
C ILE A 38 -14.27 -5.22 -0.66
N PHE A 39 -14.67 -5.42 -1.91
CA PHE A 39 -15.30 -4.39 -2.73
C PHE A 39 -16.82 -4.51 -2.72
N ILE A 40 -17.30 -5.74 -2.92
CA ILE A 40 -18.71 -6.07 -2.98
C ILE A 40 -18.92 -7.29 -2.09
N TYR A 41 -19.97 -7.26 -1.28
CA TYR A 41 -20.41 -8.35 -0.43
C TYR A 41 -21.87 -8.64 -0.71
N ASN A 42 -22.20 -9.87 -1.16
CA ASN A 42 -23.58 -10.25 -1.50
C ASN A 42 -24.29 -9.20 -2.37
N SER A 43 -23.65 -8.86 -3.51
CA SER A 43 -24.14 -7.86 -4.47
C SER A 43 -24.23 -6.41 -3.94
N ASN A 44 -23.82 -6.14 -2.69
CA ASN A 44 -23.78 -4.78 -2.14
C ASN A 44 -22.37 -4.19 -2.24
N CYS A 45 -22.24 -3.01 -2.85
CA CYS A 45 -20.97 -2.29 -2.96
C CYS A 45 -20.57 -1.67 -1.62
N VAL A 46 -19.92 -2.46 -0.76
CA VAL A 46 -19.45 -2.01 0.56
C VAL A 46 -18.35 -0.95 0.43
N TYR A 47 -17.55 -0.98 -0.63
CA TYR A 47 -16.49 -0.01 -0.88
C TYR A 47 -17.01 1.44 -0.89
N ALA A 48 -18.17 1.68 -1.51
CA ALA A 48 -18.72 3.02 -1.69
C ALA A 48 -19.33 3.62 -0.41
N CYS A 49 -19.54 2.82 0.64
CA CYS A 49 -20.26 3.23 1.85
C CYS A 49 -19.48 2.97 3.14
N SER A 50 -18.20 2.59 3.06
CA SER A 50 -17.36 2.34 4.23
C SER A 50 -15.93 2.83 4.06
N THR A 51 -15.25 3.07 5.18
CA THR A 51 -13.81 3.35 5.19
C THR A 51 -13.02 2.06 4.99
N PHE A 52 -11.73 2.18 4.63
CA PHE A 52 -10.87 1.00 4.51
C PHE A 52 -10.77 0.23 5.85
N GLU A 53 -10.66 0.93 6.97
CA GLU A 53 -10.57 0.32 8.30
C GLU A 53 -11.80 -0.56 8.61
N GLN A 54 -13.00 -0.04 8.36
CA GLN A 54 -14.24 -0.80 8.54
C GLN A 54 -14.24 -2.09 7.71
N ARG A 55 -13.89 -1.99 6.43
CA ARG A 55 -13.83 -3.16 5.53
C ARG A 55 -12.76 -4.15 5.95
N TYR A 56 -11.62 -3.67 6.44
CA TYR A 56 -10.53 -4.51 6.91
C TYR A 56 -10.96 -5.36 8.12
N GLU A 57 -11.60 -4.76 9.12
CA GLU A 57 -12.09 -5.49 10.29
C GLU A 57 -13.26 -6.43 9.94
N TRP A 58 -14.22 -5.97 9.13
CA TRP A 58 -15.31 -6.84 8.66
C TRP A 58 -14.80 -8.03 7.85
N LEU A 59 -13.83 -7.80 6.97
CA LEU A 59 -13.23 -8.84 6.14
C LEU A 59 -12.59 -9.93 7.01
N LYS A 60 -11.87 -9.54 8.06
CA LYS A 60 -11.26 -10.49 9.00
C LYS A 60 -12.30 -11.42 9.63
N ASP A 61 -13.40 -10.85 10.12
CA ASP A 61 -14.49 -11.63 10.74
C ASP A 61 -15.25 -12.49 9.72
N LEU A 62 -15.52 -11.93 8.53
CA LEU A 62 -16.17 -12.64 7.42
C LEU A 62 -15.36 -13.87 7.00
N MET A 63 -14.05 -13.70 6.77
CA MET A 63 -13.17 -14.78 6.37
C MET A 63 -13.10 -15.87 7.45
N LYS A 64 -12.94 -15.46 8.71
CA LYS A 64 -12.87 -16.40 9.85
C LYS A 64 -14.17 -17.21 10.00
N THR A 65 -15.31 -16.61 9.72
CA THR A 65 -16.63 -17.24 9.95
C THR A 65 -17.05 -18.10 8.76
N PHE A 66 -16.82 -17.62 7.53
CA PHE A 66 -17.47 -18.16 6.33
C PHE A 66 -16.51 -18.80 5.34
N ILE A 67 -15.20 -18.74 5.56
CA ILE A 67 -14.21 -19.34 4.65
C ILE A 67 -13.41 -20.38 5.42
N GLN A 68 -13.32 -21.58 4.85
CA GLN A 68 -12.57 -22.68 5.44
C GLN A 68 -11.51 -23.16 4.46
N HIS A 69 -10.36 -23.56 4.99
CA HIS A 69 -9.31 -24.19 4.20
C HIS A 69 -9.35 -25.70 4.38
N VAL A 70 -9.50 -26.41 3.27
CA VAL A 70 -9.39 -27.86 3.19
C VAL A 70 -8.19 -28.20 2.29
N PRO A 71 -7.32 -29.17 2.67
CA PRO A 71 -6.20 -29.56 1.82
C PRO A 71 -6.64 -29.88 0.38
N GLY A 72 -5.98 -29.26 -0.59
CA GLY A 72 -6.33 -29.39 -2.02
C GLY A 72 -7.17 -28.24 -2.58
N THR A 73 -7.69 -27.34 -1.73
CA THR A 73 -8.36 -26.10 -2.16
C THR A 73 -7.47 -24.89 -1.94
N VAL A 74 -7.90 -23.72 -2.40
CA VAL A 74 -7.19 -22.48 -2.08
C VAL A 74 -7.27 -22.17 -0.60
N LYS A 75 -6.21 -21.57 -0.11
CA LYS A 75 -6.09 -20.99 1.22
C LYS A 75 -6.11 -19.47 1.07
N LEU A 76 -7.16 -18.86 1.61
CA LEU A 76 -7.31 -17.42 1.70
C LEU A 76 -6.80 -16.96 3.07
N ILE A 77 -5.91 -15.99 3.08
CA ILE A 77 -5.21 -15.50 4.28
C ILE A 77 -5.56 -14.03 4.45
N HIS A 78 -6.11 -13.64 5.59
CA HIS A 78 -6.31 -12.22 5.88
C HIS A 78 -4.95 -11.53 6.10
N LYS A 79 -4.80 -10.26 5.69
CA LYS A 79 -3.53 -9.51 5.85
C LYS A 79 -3.02 -9.52 7.31
N SER A 80 -3.89 -9.49 8.32
CA SER A 80 -3.47 -9.56 9.73
C SER A 80 -2.76 -10.85 10.12
N ASP A 81 -2.97 -11.92 9.35
CA ASP A 81 -2.50 -13.27 9.65
C ASP A 81 -1.29 -13.65 8.76
N LEU A 82 -0.76 -12.68 8.02
CA LEU A 82 0.48 -12.82 7.26
C LEU A 82 1.65 -13.18 8.18
N SER A 83 2.51 -14.08 7.70
CA SER A 83 3.69 -14.47 8.46
C SER A 83 4.70 -13.32 8.46
N PRO A 84 5.35 -13.00 9.60
CA PRO A 84 6.42 -12.00 9.65
C PRO A 84 7.61 -12.30 8.74
N LYS A 85 7.71 -13.55 8.24
CA LYS A 85 8.79 -14.01 7.37
C LYS A 85 8.63 -13.53 5.91
N GLN A 86 7.47 -12.99 5.54
CA GLN A 86 7.24 -12.51 4.18
C GLN A 86 7.91 -11.15 3.98
N LYS A 87 8.80 -11.07 2.97
CA LYS A 87 9.44 -9.80 2.60
C LYS A 87 8.39 -8.88 1.98
N LEU A 88 7.99 -7.84 2.72
CA LEU A 88 7.14 -6.77 2.21
C LEU A 88 7.92 -5.94 1.19
N LYS A 89 7.25 -5.57 0.09
CA LYS A 89 7.77 -4.59 -0.89
C LYS A 89 7.35 -3.16 -0.57
N GLY A 90 6.35 -2.98 0.29
CA GLY A 90 5.72 -1.70 0.50
C GLY A 90 4.52 -1.84 1.42
N TYR A 91 3.88 -0.71 1.70
CA TYR A 91 2.63 -0.63 2.45
C TYR A 91 1.61 0.19 1.66
N GLU A 92 0.33 -0.06 1.90
CA GLU A 92 -0.75 0.77 1.36
C GLU A 92 -1.16 1.79 2.42
N VAL A 93 -1.21 3.06 2.01
CA VAL A 93 -1.74 4.15 2.84
C VAL A 93 -3.15 4.47 2.36
N HIS A 94 -4.10 4.45 3.28
CA HIS A 94 -5.48 4.83 3.02
C HIS A 94 -5.79 6.12 3.75
N ILE A 95 -6.48 7.03 3.08
CA ILE A 95 -7.09 8.20 3.72
C ILE A 95 -8.35 7.68 4.41
N ASP A 96 -8.65 8.16 5.62
CA ASP A 96 -9.83 7.76 6.38
C ASP A 96 -11.12 8.43 5.86
N ASP A 97 -11.36 8.22 4.56
CA ASP A 97 -12.51 8.72 3.82
C ASP A 97 -13.21 7.56 3.12
N VAL A 98 -14.54 7.61 3.12
CA VAL A 98 -15.38 6.60 2.47
C VAL A 98 -15.12 6.56 0.95
N GLY A 99 -14.97 5.35 0.41
CA GLY A 99 -14.84 5.11 -1.03
C GLY A 99 -13.58 5.69 -1.68
N LYS A 100 -12.56 6.08 -0.89
CA LYS A 100 -11.28 6.54 -1.42
C LYS A 100 -10.31 5.38 -1.64
N PRO A 101 -9.52 5.40 -2.72
CA PRO A 101 -8.48 4.41 -2.95
C PRO A 101 -7.29 4.66 -2.03
N GLY A 102 -6.61 3.58 -1.66
CA GLY A 102 -5.29 3.65 -1.05
C GLY A 102 -4.19 3.82 -2.09
N TYR A 103 -3.04 4.30 -1.63
CA TYR A 103 -1.84 4.49 -2.45
C TYR A 103 -0.73 3.57 -1.94
N PHE A 104 -0.04 2.92 -2.88
CA PHE A 104 1.08 2.05 -2.54
C PHE A 104 2.37 2.86 -2.31
N VAL A 105 3.04 2.59 -1.20
CA VAL A 105 4.32 3.18 -0.82
C VAL A 105 5.36 2.07 -0.73
N ASP A 106 6.35 2.11 -1.63
CA ASP A 106 7.44 1.14 -1.69
C ASP A 106 8.39 1.28 -0.46
N LEU A 107 8.80 0.15 0.13
CA LEU A 107 9.78 0.07 1.22
C LEU A 107 11.22 0.18 0.69
N ASP A 108 11.49 -0.29 -0.52
CA ASP A 108 12.81 -0.33 -1.15
C ASP A 108 13.12 1.00 -1.90
N SER A 109 12.34 2.06 -1.68
CA SER A 109 12.72 3.40 -2.13
C SER A 109 13.88 3.92 -1.28
N SER A 110 15.08 3.47 -1.60
CA SER A 110 16.34 3.94 -1.05
C SER A 110 16.40 5.46 -1.20
N GLY A 111 16.00 6.17 -0.15
CA GLY A 111 16.11 7.61 -0.07
C GLY A 111 17.57 8.01 -0.28
N VAL A 112 17.77 9.12 -0.97
CA VAL A 112 19.11 9.69 -1.14
C VAL A 112 19.50 10.39 0.16
N ASP A 113 20.78 10.31 0.52
CA ASP A 113 21.29 11.05 1.68
C ASP A 113 21.35 12.54 1.32
N ILE A 114 20.70 13.36 2.15
CA ILE A 114 20.60 14.80 2.00
C ILE A 114 21.29 15.47 3.19
N THR A 115 22.07 16.51 2.89
CA THR A 115 22.74 17.35 3.89
C THR A 115 22.20 18.77 3.81
N LYS A 116 21.74 19.29 4.95
CA LYS A 116 21.36 20.69 5.08
C LYS A 116 22.59 21.58 5.00
N LEU A 117 22.53 22.66 4.22
CA LEU A 117 23.62 23.64 4.14
C LEU A 117 23.44 24.73 5.20
N SER A 118 24.47 25.57 5.36
CA SER A 118 24.41 26.75 6.23
C SER A 118 23.42 27.81 5.73
N ILE A 119 23.08 27.76 4.44
CA ILE A 119 22.09 28.64 3.81
C ILE A 119 20.69 28.06 4.05
N PRO A 120 19.74 28.86 4.57
CA PRO A 120 18.36 28.42 4.74
C PRO A 120 17.76 27.87 3.45
N ASP A 121 17.02 26.76 3.56
CA ASP A 121 16.35 26.06 2.46
C ASP A 121 17.24 25.59 1.30
N CYS A 122 18.56 25.48 1.54
CA CYS A 122 19.48 24.85 0.60
C CYS A 122 19.91 23.48 1.15
N TYR A 123 19.75 22.45 0.31
CA TYR A 123 20.09 21.08 0.66
C TYR A 123 20.88 20.43 -0.47
N GLU A 124 21.95 19.74 -0.11
CA GLU A 124 22.82 19.01 -1.02
C GLU A 124 22.47 17.53 -1.02
N VAL A 125 22.41 16.93 -2.21
CA VAL A 125 22.19 15.49 -2.38
C VAL A 125 23.54 14.80 -2.53
N SER A 126 23.77 13.74 -1.75
CA SER A 126 25.02 12.95 -1.75
C SER A 126 25.44 12.40 -3.12
N SER A 127 24.48 12.14 -4.02
CA SER A 127 24.71 11.71 -5.40
C SER A 127 24.98 12.86 -6.38
N GLY A 128 25.09 14.10 -5.88
CA GLY A 128 25.37 15.31 -6.63
C GLY A 128 24.09 16.10 -6.99
N GLY A 129 24.17 17.43 -6.86
CA GLY A 129 23.07 18.36 -7.12
C GLY A 129 22.41 18.89 -5.85
N TYR A 130 21.40 19.74 -6.04
CA TYR A 130 20.67 20.39 -4.95
C TYR A 130 19.19 20.02 -4.97
N LEU A 131 18.57 20.01 -3.79
CA LEU A 131 17.14 19.77 -3.64
C LEU A 131 16.36 21.08 -3.88
N ARG A 132 15.32 21.00 -4.71
CA ARG A 132 14.35 22.08 -4.90
C ARG A 132 13.37 22.13 -3.74
N VAL A 133 13.04 23.34 -3.32
CA VAL A 133 12.02 23.63 -2.31
C VAL A 133 10.94 24.48 -2.99
N PRO A 134 9.95 23.85 -3.66
CA PRO A 134 8.99 24.56 -4.52
C PRO A 134 7.93 25.35 -3.73
N ASP A 135 7.65 24.96 -2.49
CA ASP A 135 6.59 25.54 -1.67
C ASP A 135 6.94 25.58 -0.16
N LEU A 136 6.13 26.33 0.59
CA LEU A 136 6.27 26.49 2.04
C LEU A 136 6.12 25.16 2.80
N LYS A 137 5.23 24.27 2.33
CA LYS A 137 5.04 22.95 2.95
C LYS A 137 6.32 22.11 2.89
N THR A 138 6.96 22.10 1.73
CA THR A 138 8.24 21.42 1.51
C THR A 138 9.34 22.04 2.35
N SER A 139 9.36 23.38 2.47
CA SER A 139 10.31 24.07 3.36
C SER A 139 10.13 23.64 4.82
N GLU A 140 8.91 23.68 5.35
CA GLU A 140 8.60 23.27 6.73
C GLU A 140 8.96 21.81 6.98
N TYR A 141 8.58 20.91 6.06
CA TYR A 141 8.92 19.49 6.13
C TYR A 141 10.43 19.28 6.19
N LEU A 142 11.21 19.88 5.29
CA LEU A 142 12.66 19.70 5.24
C LEU A 142 13.37 20.33 6.44
N ARG A 143 12.87 21.47 6.94
CA ARG A 143 13.39 22.12 8.15
C ARG A 143 13.14 21.32 9.42
N SER A 144 12.05 20.55 9.46
CA SER A 144 11.76 19.62 10.57
C SER A 144 12.76 18.45 10.65
N LYS A 145 13.52 18.19 9.57
CA LYS A 145 14.55 17.16 9.55
C LYS A 145 15.85 17.65 10.19
N GLY A 146 16.66 16.71 10.67
CA GLY A 146 17.99 16.98 11.22
C GLY A 146 19.01 17.45 10.17
N GLN A 147 20.25 17.64 10.59
CA GLN A 147 21.33 18.14 9.71
C GLN A 147 21.63 17.23 8.50
N LYS A 148 21.49 15.91 8.69
CA LYS A 148 21.61 14.89 7.65
C LYS A 148 20.41 13.95 7.75
N PHE A 149 19.77 13.65 6.63
CA PHE A 149 18.60 12.78 6.60
C PHE A 149 18.48 12.08 5.25
N LYS A 150 17.71 10.99 5.21
CA LYS A 150 17.32 10.35 3.95
C LYS A 150 15.98 10.88 3.49
N CYS A 151 15.85 11.12 2.19
CA CYS A 151 14.62 11.59 1.58
C CYS A 151 14.44 10.95 0.20
N ARG A 152 13.20 10.60 -0.14
CA ARG A 152 12.85 10.15 -1.49
C ARG A 152 12.84 11.33 -2.44
N CYS A 153 13.69 11.29 -3.46
CA CYS A 153 13.80 12.36 -4.44
C CYS A 153 13.94 11.81 -5.85
N SER A 154 13.53 12.60 -6.84
CA SER A 154 13.74 12.38 -8.26
C SER A 154 14.72 13.41 -8.80
N ARG A 155 15.67 12.98 -9.64
CA ARG A 155 16.58 13.89 -10.35
C ARG A 155 15.86 14.46 -11.59
N ASN A 156 15.95 15.76 -11.77
CA ASN A 156 15.43 16.49 -12.92
C ASN A 156 16.50 16.59 -14.02
N ASP A 157 16.10 16.88 -15.25
CA ASP A 157 17.00 17.02 -16.41
C ASP A 157 18.05 18.14 -16.24
N ASP A 158 17.75 19.15 -15.43
CA ASP A 158 18.66 20.26 -15.12
C ASP A 158 19.67 19.94 -14.00
N GLY A 159 19.66 18.71 -13.49
CA GLY A 159 20.57 18.26 -12.43
C GLY A 159 20.13 18.59 -11.01
N SER A 160 18.99 19.25 -10.82
CA SER A 160 18.37 19.45 -9.51
C SER A 160 17.52 18.24 -9.09
N TRP A 161 17.12 18.19 -7.82
CA TRP A 161 16.30 17.10 -7.28
C TRP A 161 14.95 17.61 -6.75
N THR A 162 13.89 16.83 -6.91
CA THR A 162 12.55 17.13 -6.41
C THR A 162 12.13 16.08 -5.38
N VAL A 163 11.59 16.53 -4.24
CA VAL A 163 11.07 15.64 -3.18
C VAL A 163 9.86 14.87 -3.69
N LEU A 164 9.82 13.56 -3.45
CA LEU A 164 8.71 12.67 -3.78
C LEU A 164 8.00 12.13 -2.52
N GLU A 165 8.36 12.64 -1.35
CA GLU A 165 7.68 12.33 -0.09
C GLU A 165 6.27 12.91 -0.12
N ASN A 166 5.31 12.19 0.47
CA ASN A 166 3.96 12.69 0.62
C ASN A 166 3.96 13.69 1.79
N ILE A 167 4.14 14.97 1.47
CA ILE A 167 4.22 16.05 2.46
C ILE A 167 2.79 16.46 2.86
N PRO A 168 2.38 16.28 4.13
CA PRO A 168 1.03 16.63 4.60
C PRO A 168 0.70 18.13 4.47
#